data_AF-A0A7S2HCI3-F1
#
_entry.id   AF-A0A7S2HCI3-F1
#
_cell.length_a   1.000
_cell.length_b   1.000
_cell.length_c   1.000
_cell.angle_alpha   90.00
_cell.angle_beta   90.00
_cell.angle_gamma   90.00
#
_symmetry.space_group_name_H-M   'P 1'
#
loop_
_entity.id
_entity.type
_entity.pdbx_description
1 polymer ?
#
loop_
_entity_poly.entity_id
_entity_poly.type
_entity_poly.pdbx_seq_one_letter_code
_entity_poly.pdbx_strand_id
1 'polypeptide(L)'
;RRRVEGSDAASRDSFEVEAALVGRTVGKGGERLKRAGAEFGVEVRVLDGPDEDAPRTVVILGASDEAVAGAREALELVREEYPVDEERMSWVMSKVQELVREGTLVYGRRAAGAIELCGERQ
;
A
#
# COMPACT_ATOMS: atom_id res chain seq x y z
N ARG A 1 -22.84 34.69 1.97
CA ARG A 1 -23.35 33.42 2.52
C ARG A 1 -23.85 32.56 1.37
N ARG A 2 -23.14 31.49 1.02
CA ARG A 2 -23.68 30.41 0.20
C ARG A 2 -23.05 29.14 0.76
N ARG A 3 -23.80 28.45 1.62
CA ARG A 3 -23.44 27.15 2.20
C ARG A 3 -23.58 26.16 1.07
N VAL A 4 -22.47 25.56 0.64
CA VAL A 4 -22.52 24.40 -0.24
C VAL A 4 -22.86 23.24 0.68
N GLU A 5 -24.12 22.83 0.65
CA GLU A 5 -24.57 21.55 1.19
C GLU A 5 -24.08 20.46 0.23
N GLY A 6 -22.82 20.06 0.41
CA GLY A 6 -22.35 18.77 -0.05
C GLY A 6 -22.75 17.74 1.01
N SER A 7 -23.36 16.65 0.59
CA SER A 7 -23.68 15.51 1.45
C SER A 7 -22.45 15.08 2.25
N ASP A 8 -22.41 15.38 3.55
CA ASP A 8 -21.44 14.87 4.54
C ASP A 8 -21.65 13.35 4.78
N ALA A 9 -21.72 12.55 3.72
CA ALA A 9 -21.72 11.11 3.85
C ALA A 9 -20.26 10.71 4.13
N ALA A 10 -19.95 10.44 5.40
CA ALA A 10 -18.67 9.88 5.79
C ALA A 10 -18.45 8.57 4.99
N SER A 11 -17.48 8.59 4.10
CA SER A 11 -17.03 7.41 3.35
C SER A 11 -16.02 6.65 4.20
N ARG A 12 -16.03 5.33 4.06
CA ARG A 12 -15.19 4.42 4.83
C ARG A 12 -14.78 3.25 3.96
N ASP A 13 -13.50 2.91 4.03
CA ASP A 13 -12.99 1.67 3.46
C ASP A 13 -11.94 1.04 4.40
N SER A 14 -11.62 -0.22 4.16
CA SER A 14 -10.57 -0.93 4.87
C SER A 14 -9.95 -2.04 4.03
N PHE A 15 -8.68 -2.30 4.28
CA PHE A 15 -7.94 -3.40 3.67
C PHE A 15 -7.04 -4.09 4.68
N GLU A 16 -6.69 -5.34 4.40
CA GLU A 16 -5.71 -6.08 5.17
C GLU A 16 -4.31 -5.89 4.59
N VAL A 17 -3.33 -5.72 5.46
CA VAL A 17 -1.92 -5.69 5.11
C VAL A 17 -1.20 -6.84 5.81
N GLU A 18 -0.41 -7.60 5.06
CA GLU A 18 0.43 -8.66 5.61
C GLU A 18 1.38 -8.09 6.68
N ALA A 19 1.63 -8.85 7.76
CA ALA A 19 2.52 -8.42 8.85
C ALA A 19 3.88 -7.91 8.34
N ALA A 20 4.45 -8.59 7.33
CA ALA A 20 5.72 -8.22 6.71
C ALA A 20 5.70 -6.86 5.98
N LEU A 21 4.53 -6.37 5.58
CA LEU A 21 4.35 -5.11 4.85
C LEU A 21 3.89 -3.96 5.74
N VAL A 22 3.38 -4.23 6.95
CA VAL A 22 2.88 -3.19 7.90
C VAL A 22 3.87 -2.05 8.05
N GLY A 23 5.14 -2.36 8.34
CA GLY A 23 6.16 -1.32 8.53
C GLY A 23 6.37 -0.44 7.28
N ARG A 24 6.20 -0.98 6.08
CA ARG A 24 6.34 -0.25 4.81
C ARG A 24 5.09 0.55 4.46
N THR A 25 3.91 0.03 4.78
CA THR A 25 2.63 0.76 4.66
C THR A 25 2.58 1.92 5.64
N VAL A 26 3.03 1.71 6.89
CA VAL A 26 3.00 2.75 7.93
C VAL A 26 4.08 3.82 7.72
N GLY A 27 5.29 3.39 7.37
CA GLY A 27 6.44 4.28 7.31
C GLY A 27 7.10 4.53 8.67
N LYS A 28 8.33 5.03 8.68
CA LYS A 28 9.09 5.33 9.89
C LYS A 28 8.39 6.42 10.72
N GLY A 29 7.93 6.06 11.92
CA GLY A 29 7.17 6.99 12.77
C GLY A 29 5.81 7.40 12.17
N GLY A 30 5.27 6.57 11.27
CA GLY A 30 3.98 6.78 10.63
C GLY A 30 3.99 7.81 9.49
N GLU A 31 5.15 8.11 8.89
CA GLU A 31 5.22 9.20 7.90
C GLU A 31 4.35 8.96 6.67
N ARG A 32 4.25 7.71 6.18
CA ARG A 32 3.43 7.40 5.01
C ARG A 32 1.95 7.58 5.30
N LEU A 33 1.46 7.07 6.44
CA LEU A 33 0.06 7.28 6.84
C LEU A 33 -0.28 8.75 7.01
N LYS A 34 0.60 9.51 7.68
CA LYS A 34 0.41 10.95 7.90
C LYS A 34 0.38 11.73 6.59
N ARG A 35 1.27 11.38 5.66
CA ARG A 35 1.31 11.99 4.32
C ARG A 35 0.03 11.69 3.55
N ALA A 36 -0.39 10.43 3.47
CA ALA A 36 -1.63 10.05 2.79
C ALA A 36 -2.86 10.72 3.44
N GLY A 37 -2.93 10.72 4.77
CA GLY A 37 -4.01 11.41 5.50
C GLY A 37 -4.09 12.90 5.20
N ALA A 38 -2.93 13.59 5.11
CA ALA A 38 -2.89 15.00 4.76
C ALA A 38 -3.19 15.27 3.27
N GLU A 39 -2.69 14.40 2.38
CA GLU A 39 -2.84 14.52 0.93
C GLU A 39 -4.30 14.33 0.49
N PHE A 40 -4.98 13.31 1.03
CA PHE A 40 -6.36 12.99 0.65
C PHE A 40 -7.40 13.57 1.63
N GLY A 41 -6.97 14.20 2.72
CA GLY A 41 -7.88 14.73 3.75
C GLY A 41 -8.66 13.63 4.47
N VAL A 42 -8.02 12.49 4.74
CA VAL A 42 -8.62 11.32 5.39
C VAL A 42 -8.00 11.04 6.75
N GLU A 43 -8.74 10.36 7.61
CA GLU A 43 -8.20 9.72 8.81
C GLU A 43 -7.82 8.27 8.49
N VAL A 44 -6.59 7.88 8.83
CA VAL A 44 -6.09 6.51 8.65
C VAL A 44 -5.75 5.91 10.00
N ARG A 45 -6.28 4.72 10.27
CA ARG A 45 -6.02 3.94 11.49
C ARG A 45 -5.51 2.55 11.13
N VAL A 46 -4.56 2.04 11.90
CA VAL A 46 -4.12 0.65 11.81
C VAL A 46 -4.61 -0.07 13.05
N LEU A 47 -5.35 -1.17 12.85
CA LEU A 47 -5.84 -2.01 13.92
C LEU A 47 -4.87 -3.18 14.12
N ASP A 48 -4.49 -3.41 15.38
CA ASP A 48 -3.64 -4.53 15.75
C ASP A 48 -4.35 -5.87 15.53
N GLY A 49 -3.61 -6.84 15.03
CA GLY A 49 -4.04 -8.24 14.93
C GLY A 49 -3.73 -9.02 16.21
N PRO A 50 -4.13 -10.31 16.27
CA PRO A 50 -4.02 -11.13 17.48
C PRO A 50 -2.58 -11.38 17.95
N ASP A 51 -1.61 -11.39 17.04
CA ASP A 51 -0.18 -11.59 17.30
C ASP A 51 0.68 -10.84 16.27
N GLU A 52 2.01 -10.89 16.35
CA GLU A 52 2.92 -10.16 15.44
C GLU A 52 2.88 -10.64 13.99
N ASP A 53 2.53 -11.90 13.74
CA ASP A 53 2.54 -12.53 12.42
C ASP A 53 1.21 -12.37 11.68
N ALA A 54 0.14 -12.07 12.40
CA ALA A 54 -1.18 -11.86 11.81
C ALA A 54 -1.26 -10.58 10.96
N PRO A 55 -2.05 -10.59 9.88
CA PRO A 55 -2.36 -9.38 9.12
C PRO A 55 -2.92 -8.26 10.01
N ARG A 56 -2.74 -7.02 9.57
CA ARG A 56 -3.31 -5.82 10.21
C ARG A 56 -4.38 -5.22 9.32
N THR A 57 -5.42 -4.65 9.93
CA THR A 57 -6.46 -3.94 9.16
C THR A 57 -6.14 -2.45 9.14
N VAL A 58 -6.01 -1.88 7.94
CA VAL A 58 -5.98 -0.43 7.74
C VAL A 58 -7.40 0.03 7.50
N VAL A 59 -7.84 1.05 8.25
CA VAL A 59 -9.15 1.67 8.12
C VAL A 59 -8.95 3.11 7.67
N ILE A 60 -9.67 3.52 6.64
CA ILE A 60 -9.63 4.86 6.06
C ILE A 60 -11.03 5.48 6.18
N LEU A 61 -11.08 6.72 6.67
CA LEU A 61 -12.31 7.51 6.84
C LEU A 61 -12.14 8.85 6.16
N GLY A 62 -13.08 9.22 5.28
CA GLY A 62 -13.00 10.45 4.49
C GLY A 62 -14.36 11.06 4.18
N ALA A 63 -14.35 12.26 3.61
CA ALA A 63 -15.56 12.97 3.21
C ALA A 63 -16.13 12.52 1.85
N SER A 64 -15.37 11.77 1.05
CA SER A 64 -15.79 11.26 -0.25
C SER A 64 -15.14 9.91 -0.55
N ASP A 65 -15.79 9.11 -1.41
CA ASP A 65 -15.24 7.84 -1.90
C ASP A 65 -13.93 8.05 -2.66
N GLU A 66 -13.81 9.16 -3.40
CA GLU A 66 -12.58 9.51 -4.12
C GLU A 66 -11.39 9.73 -3.18
N ALA A 67 -11.60 10.45 -2.07
CA ALA A 67 -10.57 10.67 -1.06
C ALA A 67 -10.14 9.36 -0.38
N VAL A 68 -11.12 8.51 -0.05
CA VAL A 68 -10.86 7.21 0.56
C VAL A 68 -10.13 6.27 -0.40
N ALA A 69 -10.54 6.23 -1.67
CA ALA A 69 -9.92 5.41 -2.71
C ALA A 69 -8.48 5.85 -3.00
N GLY A 70 -8.21 7.15 -3.16
CA GLY A 70 -6.86 7.65 -3.38
C GLY A 70 -5.92 7.34 -2.21
N ALA A 71 -6.41 7.46 -0.98
CA ALA A 71 -5.64 7.07 0.20
C ALA A 71 -5.38 5.56 0.28
N ARG A 72 -6.34 4.74 -0.16
CA ARG A 72 -6.18 3.28 -0.24
C ARG A 72 -5.11 2.91 -1.26
N GLU A 73 -5.19 3.45 -2.48
CA GLU A 73 -4.20 3.23 -3.55
C GLU A 73 -2.78 3.56 -3.06
N ALA A 74 -2.61 4.70 -2.39
CA ALA A 74 -1.30 5.14 -1.87
C ALA A 74 -0.74 4.30 -0.71
N LEU A 75 -1.54 3.44 -0.06
CA LEU A 75 -1.18 2.73 1.16
C LEU A 75 -1.25 1.20 1.04
N GLU A 76 -2.10 0.67 0.17
CA GLU A 76 -2.34 -0.76 0.00
C GLU A 76 -1.21 -1.39 -0.81
N LEU A 77 -0.16 -1.80 -0.10
CA LEU A 77 0.93 -2.56 -0.67
C LEU A 77 0.54 -4.02 -0.84
N VAL A 78 0.84 -4.56 -2.02
CA VAL A 78 0.65 -5.98 -2.34
C VAL A 78 2.02 -6.59 -2.59
N ARG A 79 2.19 -7.84 -2.14
CA ARG A 79 3.35 -8.68 -2.41
C ARG A 79 2.92 -9.85 -3.27
N GLU A 80 3.62 -10.06 -4.37
CA GLU A 80 3.38 -11.16 -5.31
C GLU A 80 4.68 -11.91 -5.57
N GLU A 81 4.58 -13.23 -5.70
CA GLU A 81 5.70 -14.11 -6.04
C GLU A 81 5.45 -14.79 -7.38
N TYR A 82 6.39 -14.62 -8.30
CA TYR A 82 6.31 -15.22 -9.64
C TYR A 82 7.47 -16.20 -9.85
N PRO A 83 7.21 -17.45 -10.25
CA PRO A 83 8.27 -18.38 -10.60
C PRO A 83 9.01 -17.87 -11.83
N VAL A 84 10.34 -17.96 -11.81
CA VAL A 84 11.20 -17.50 -12.90
C VAL A 84 12.30 -18.53 -13.12
N ASP A 85 12.38 -19.02 -14.35
CA ASP A 85 13.46 -19.91 -14.78
C ASP A 85 14.82 -19.28 -14.53
N GLU A 86 15.78 -20.08 -14.07
CA GLU A 86 17.11 -19.58 -13.69
C GLU A 86 17.83 -18.87 -14.84
N GLU A 87 17.65 -19.34 -16.08
CA GLU A 87 18.19 -18.72 -17.29
C GLU A 87 17.66 -17.29 -17.53
N ARG A 88 16.43 -17.01 -17.10
CA ARG A 88 15.76 -15.71 -17.30
C ARG A 88 15.97 -14.77 -16.12
N MET A 89 16.35 -15.30 -14.96
CA MET A 89 16.45 -14.57 -13.71
C MET A 89 17.30 -13.30 -13.81
N SER A 90 18.46 -13.37 -14.46
CA SER A 90 19.34 -12.20 -14.63
C SER A 90 18.64 -11.06 -15.39
N TRP A 91 17.98 -11.38 -16.50
CA TRP A 91 17.25 -10.41 -17.30
C TRP A 91 16.04 -9.83 -16.54
N VAL A 92 15.24 -10.70 -15.91
CA VAL A 92 14.08 -10.28 -15.12
C VAL A 92 14.52 -9.34 -13.99
N MET A 93 15.57 -9.69 -13.24
CA MET A 93 16.07 -8.85 -12.16
C MET A 93 16.56 -7.49 -12.68
N SER A 94 17.21 -7.44 -13.85
CA SER A 94 17.60 -6.17 -14.47
C SER A 94 16.40 -5.24 -14.68
N LYS A 95 15.30 -5.78 -15.23
CA LYS A 95 14.05 -5.04 -15.46
C LYS A 95 13.32 -4.69 -14.18
N VAL A 96 13.32 -5.56 -13.19
CA VAL A 96 12.70 -5.25 -11.90
C VAL A 96 13.45 -4.14 -11.17
N GLN A 97 14.78 -4.11 -11.22
CA GLN A 97 15.54 -3.00 -10.64
C GLN A 97 15.33 -1.69 -11.42
N GLU A 98 15.00 -1.72 -12.71
CA GLU A 98 14.57 -0.54 -13.48
C GLU A 98 13.24 0.00 -12.93
N LEU A 99 12.23 -0.86 -12.78
CA LEU A 99 10.91 -0.50 -12.24
C LEU A 99 10.97 0.02 -10.79
N VAL A 100 11.86 -0.54 -9.95
CA VAL A 100 12.08 -0.04 -8.58
C VAL A 100 12.69 1.37 -8.61
N ARG A 101 13.60 1.67 -9.53
CA ARG A 101 14.21 3.01 -9.65
C ARG A 101 13.21 4.05 -10.17
N GLU A 102 12.28 3.63 -11.02
CA GLU A 102 11.20 4.47 -11.53
C GLU A 102 10.09 4.71 -10.51
N GLY A 103 10.07 3.96 -9.41
CA GLY A 103 9.07 4.08 -8.35
C GLY A 103 7.80 3.27 -8.59
N THR A 104 7.72 2.54 -9.70
CA THR A 104 6.59 1.63 -10.03
C THR A 104 6.49 0.49 -9.03
N LEU A 105 7.63 0.00 -8.52
CA LEU A 105 7.69 -1.01 -7.47
C LEU A 105 8.33 -0.41 -6.21
N VAL A 106 7.78 -0.75 -5.05
CA VAL A 106 8.42 -0.45 -3.76
C VAL A 106 9.71 -1.25 -3.61
N TYR A 107 9.68 -2.53 -4.00
CA TYR A 107 10.87 -3.35 -4.15
C TYR A 107 10.63 -4.53 -5.09
N GLY A 108 11.72 -5.15 -5.53
CA GLY A 108 11.70 -6.49 -6.10
C GLY A 108 12.98 -7.23 -5.76
N ARG A 109 12.86 -8.48 -5.31
CA ARG A 109 13.97 -9.30 -4.83
C ARG A 109 13.90 -10.74 -5.34
N ARG A 110 15.05 -11.40 -5.44
CA ARG A 110 15.11 -12.83 -5.74
C ARG A 110 14.63 -13.63 -4.53
N ALA A 111 13.73 -14.57 -4.79
CA ALA A 111 13.33 -15.64 -3.88
C ALA A 111 13.81 -16.99 -4.45
N ALA A 112 13.62 -18.09 -3.72
CA ALA A 112 14.04 -19.41 -4.18
C ALA A 112 13.23 -19.86 -5.41
N GLY A 113 13.85 -19.81 -6.60
CA GLY A 113 13.18 -20.17 -7.87
C GLY A 113 12.13 -19.16 -8.36
N ALA A 114 12.05 -18.00 -7.71
CA ALA A 114 11.03 -17.00 -7.97
C ALA A 114 11.57 -15.58 -7.82
N ILE A 115 10.75 -14.62 -8.21
CA ILE A 115 10.93 -13.22 -7.91
C ILE A 115 9.77 -12.75 -7.05
N GLU A 116 10.09 -12.05 -5.97
CA GLU A 116 9.11 -11.40 -5.10
C GLU A 116 9.06 -9.92 -5.46
N LEU A 117 7.87 -9.43 -5.77
CA LEU A 117 7.61 -8.04 -6.12
C LEU A 117 6.69 -7.43 -5.07
N CYS A 118 6.90 -6.16 -4.75
CA CYS A 118 5.99 -5.41 -3.92
C CYS A 118 5.77 -4.01 -4.50
N GLY A 119 4.50 -3.61 -4.60
CA GLY A 119 4.05 -2.36 -5.17
C GLY A 119 2.71 -1.93 -4.58
N GLU A 120 2.26 -0.74 -4.95
CA GLU A 120 0.91 -0.25 -4.64
C GLU A 120 -0.13 -1.01 -5.47
N ARG A 121 -1.31 -1.29 -4.91
CA ARG A 121 -2.41 -1.94 -5.62
C ARG A 121 -2.98 -0.95 -6.65
N GLN A 122 -2.79 -1.24 -7.93
CA GLN A 122 -3.43 -0.53 -9.05
C GLN A 122 -4.74 -1.19 -9.48
#